data_AF-A0A2T6DXA3-F1
#
_entry.id   AF-A0A2T6DXA3-F1
#
_cell.length_a   1.000
_cell.length_b   1.000
_cell.length_c   1.000
_cell.angle_alpha   90.00
_cell.angle_beta   90.00
_cell.angle_gamma   90.00
#
_symmetry.space_group_name_H-M   'P 1'
#
loop_
_entity.id
_entity.type
_entity.pdbx_description
1 polymer ?
#
loop_
_entity_poly.entity_id
_entity_poly.type
_entity_poly.pdbx_seq_one_letter_code
_entity_poly.pdbx_strand_id
1 'polypeptide(L)'
;MTTEEATQIAEDWLARQPWGAKFQVVKIRLEPDLALTFWTSRTGELIAGNAPLLIDAKTLSVHATGTGRPMAFYVENFRVTGDPHIEPVAVAKIVGWREGAKKVCAVSLLKENTHLGLAEAKASIDAVLEGQEVEVLPREEVRARDICAKLDEVGFLAKMTLRPPR
;
A
#
# COMPACT_ATOMS: atom_id res chain seq x y z
N MET A 1 8.94 -3.54 18.92
CA MET A 1 10.27 -4.09 18.59
C MET A 1 11.34 -3.18 19.15
N THR A 2 12.42 -3.71 19.73
CA THR A 2 13.59 -2.90 20.14
C THR A 2 14.68 -2.91 19.07
N THR A 3 15.68 -2.04 19.22
CA THR A 3 16.86 -2.04 18.32
C THR A 3 17.64 -3.34 18.42
N GLU A 4 17.82 -3.90 19.63
CA GLU A 4 18.53 -5.17 19.82
C GLU A 4 17.79 -6.32 19.14
N GLU A 5 16.47 -6.38 19.29
CA GLU A 5 15.63 -7.39 18.66
C GLU A 5 15.71 -7.30 17.13
N ALA A 6 15.56 -6.09 16.57
CA ALA A 6 15.71 -5.84 15.14
C ALA A 6 17.10 -6.23 14.61
N THR A 7 18.16 -5.95 15.40
CA THR A 7 19.53 -6.32 15.06
C THR A 7 19.68 -7.82 14.98
N GLN A 8 19.21 -8.54 16.01
CA GLN A 8 19.31 -9.99 16.05
C GLN A 8 18.58 -10.65 14.88
N ILE A 9 17.35 -10.21 14.59
CA ILE A 9 16.55 -10.73 13.48
C ILE A 9 17.27 -10.50 12.13
N ALA A 10 17.83 -9.31 11.91
CA ALA A 10 18.55 -9.00 10.70
C ALA A 10 19.86 -9.80 10.56
N GLU A 11 20.65 -9.93 11.62
CA GLU A 11 21.87 -10.74 11.63
C GLU A 11 21.55 -12.22 11.40
N ASP A 12 20.49 -12.76 12.03
CA ASP A 12 20.05 -14.13 11.81
C ASP A 12 19.60 -14.36 10.36
N TRP A 13 18.89 -13.40 9.77
CA TRP A 13 18.49 -13.46 8.37
C TRP A 13 19.70 -13.41 7.43
N LEU A 14 20.66 -12.51 7.69
CA LEU A 14 21.90 -12.41 6.95
C LEU A 14 22.68 -13.73 7.04
N ALA A 15 22.90 -14.26 8.24
CA ALA A 15 23.65 -15.51 8.46
C ALA A 15 23.07 -16.73 7.73
N ARG A 16 21.77 -16.73 7.42
CA ARG A 16 21.12 -17.77 6.61
C ARG A 16 21.38 -17.65 5.11
N GLN A 17 21.87 -16.50 4.63
CA GLN A 17 22.24 -16.31 3.24
C GLN A 17 23.62 -16.93 2.96
N PRO A 18 23.85 -17.55 1.78
CA PRO A 18 25.15 -18.13 1.43
C PRO A 18 26.33 -17.16 1.50
N TRP A 19 26.05 -15.87 1.33
CA TRP A 19 27.02 -14.77 1.36
C TRP A 19 27.00 -13.98 2.68
N GLY A 20 26.09 -14.33 3.59
CA GLY A 20 25.73 -13.57 4.79
C GLY A 20 26.85 -13.33 5.79
N ALA A 21 27.73 -14.33 5.96
CA ALA A 21 28.82 -14.28 6.94
C ALA A 21 29.78 -13.10 6.75
N LYS A 22 29.82 -12.51 5.54
CA LYS A 22 30.67 -11.35 5.22
C LYS A 22 30.05 -10.02 5.67
N PHE A 23 28.81 -10.00 6.12
CA PHE A 23 28.05 -8.79 6.38
C PHE A 23 27.66 -8.65 7.85
N GLN A 24 27.40 -7.41 8.25
CA GLN A 24 26.93 -7.03 9.58
C GLN A 24 25.98 -5.85 9.49
N VAL A 25 25.03 -5.78 10.42
CA VAL A 25 24.14 -4.64 10.60
C VAL A 25 24.93 -3.47 11.18
N VAL A 26 24.70 -2.28 10.63
CA VAL A 26 25.39 -1.04 11.06
C VAL A 26 24.44 0.04 11.53
N LYS A 27 23.18 -0.01 11.09
CA LYS A 27 22.19 0.99 11.48
C LYS A 27 20.82 0.38 11.45
N ILE A 28 19.99 0.82 12.39
CA ILE A 28 18.58 0.48 12.45
C ILE A 28 17.78 1.76 12.60
N ARG A 29 16.65 1.80 11.91
CA ARG A 29 15.62 2.81 12.11
C ARG A 29 14.33 2.08 12.48
N LEU A 30 13.85 2.35 13.69
CA LEU A 30 12.57 1.83 14.15
C LEU A 30 11.44 2.75 13.68
N GLU A 31 10.36 2.13 13.25
CA GLU A 31 9.07 2.75 12.95
C GLU A 31 7.99 2.05 13.81
N PRO A 32 6.79 2.63 13.98
CA PRO A 32 5.75 2.03 14.82
C PRO A 32 5.36 0.60 14.42
N ASP A 33 5.44 0.30 13.13
CA ASP A 33 4.93 -0.91 12.49
C ASP A 33 6.04 -1.80 11.88
N LEU A 34 7.28 -1.32 11.81
CA LEU A 34 8.40 -2.03 11.20
C LEU A 34 9.76 -1.55 11.70
N ALA A 35 10.82 -2.26 11.36
CA ALA A 35 12.20 -1.78 11.47
C ALA A 35 12.90 -1.83 10.12
N LEU A 36 13.70 -0.80 9.82
CA LEU A 36 14.60 -0.78 8.67
C LEU A 36 16.02 -1.03 9.14
N THR A 37 16.68 -2.06 8.61
CA THR A 37 18.05 -2.41 8.97
C THR A 37 18.98 -2.22 7.78
N PHE A 38 20.09 -1.53 8.03
CA PHE A 38 21.14 -1.26 7.07
C PHE A 38 22.36 -2.08 7.47
N TRP A 39 23.00 -2.69 6.49
CA TRP A 39 24.12 -3.59 6.71
C TRP A 39 25.28 -3.22 5.79
N THR A 40 26.49 -3.64 6.16
CA THR A 40 27.71 -3.42 5.39
C THR A 40 28.65 -4.62 5.50
N SER A 41 29.73 -4.61 4.70
CA SER A 41 30.76 -5.65 4.75
C SER A 41 31.54 -5.52 6.05
N ARG A 42 31.79 -6.66 6.71
CA ARG A 42 32.65 -6.73 7.90
C ARG A 42 34.07 -6.26 7.61
N THR A 43 34.52 -6.37 6.36
CA THR A 43 35.86 -5.95 5.92
C THR A 43 35.91 -4.49 5.47
N GLY A 44 34.79 -3.76 5.48
CA GLY A 44 34.71 -2.38 5.02
C GLY A 44 34.68 -2.22 3.49
N GLU A 45 34.57 -3.31 2.75
CA GLU A 45 34.40 -3.29 1.29
C GLU A 45 33.11 -2.55 0.89
N LEU A 46 33.19 -1.78 -0.20
CA LEU A 46 32.03 -1.14 -0.81
C LEU A 46 31.12 -2.20 -1.43
N ILE A 47 29.85 -2.17 -1.04
CA ILE A 47 28.82 -3.08 -1.56
C ILE A 47 27.99 -2.34 -2.59
N ALA A 48 28.02 -2.80 -3.84
CA ALA A 48 27.05 -2.40 -4.84
C ALA A 48 25.73 -3.15 -4.61
N GLY A 49 24.59 -2.46 -4.72
CA GLY A 49 23.28 -3.12 -4.61
C GLY A 49 22.83 -3.44 -3.18
N ASN A 50 23.47 -2.85 -2.17
CA ASN A 50 23.01 -2.88 -0.78
C ASN A 50 21.61 -2.27 -0.69
N ALA A 51 20.64 -3.12 -0.37
CA ALA A 51 19.28 -2.73 -0.06
C ALA A 51 19.02 -3.02 1.42
N PRO A 52 18.45 -2.07 2.18
CA PRO A 52 18.05 -2.30 3.55
C PRO A 52 17.07 -3.47 3.67
N LEU A 53 17.02 -4.08 4.85
CA LEU A 53 15.99 -5.06 5.16
C LEU A 53 14.84 -4.33 5.87
N LEU A 54 13.62 -4.73 5.54
CA LEU A 54 12.42 -4.33 6.25
C LEU A 54 11.99 -5.51 7.13
N ILE A 55 11.80 -5.26 8.43
CA ILE A 55 11.34 -6.25 9.39
C ILE A 55 9.94 -5.85 9.88
N ASP A 56 8.96 -6.72 9.70
CA ASP A 56 7.61 -6.52 10.24
C ASP A 56 7.63 -6.59 11.77
N ALA A 57 7.14 -5.56 12.46
CA ALA A 57 7.10 -5.53 13.92
C ALA A 57 6.09 -6.50 14.55
N LYS A 58 5.10 -6.98 13.80
CA LYS A 58 4.07 -7.90 14.27
C LYS A 58 4.45 -9.35 14.02
N THR A 59 4.93 -9.65 12.81
CA THR A 59 5.19 -11.04 12.39
C THR A 59 6.67 -11.42 12.47
N LEU A 60 7.56 -10.43 12.63
CA LEU A 60 9.01 -10.59 12.59
C LEU A 60 9.53 -11.14 11.26
N SER A 61 8.72 -11.08 10.19
CA SER A 61 9.16 -11.42 8.84
C SER A 61 10.19 -10.41 8.34
N VAL A 62 11.18 -10.91 7.59
CA VAL A 62 12.24 -10.08 6.99
C VAL A 62 12.05 -10.05 5.49
N HIS A 63 11.97 -8.84 4.95
CA HIS A 63 11.84 -8.57 3.53
C HIS A 63 13.09 -7.83 3.05
N ALA A 64 13.85 -8.44 2.13
CA ALA A 64 14.91 -7.72 1.44
C ALA A 64 14.26 -6.71 0.48
N THR A 65 14.63 -5.43 0.59
CA THR A 65 14.19 -4.44 -0.40
C THR A 65 15.06 -4.52 -1.65
N GLY A 66 14.70 -3.75 -2.69
CA GLY A 66 15.57 -3.54 -3.85
C GLY A 66 16.32 -2.21 -3.76
N THR A 67 17.19 -1.97 -4.75
CA THR A 67 17.90 -0.69 -4.94
C THR A 67 17.35 0.14 -6.10
N GLY A 68 16.34 -0.37 -6.82
CA GLY A 68 15.76 0.28 -7.99
C GLY A 68 14.72 1.37 -7.68
N ARG A 69 14.38 1.57 -6.40
CA ARG A 69 13.41 2.57 -5.92
C ARG A 69 13.89 3.18 -4.59
N PRO A 70 13.44 4.41 -4.24
CA PRO A 70 13.69 4.99 -2.92
C PRO A 70 13.07 4.16 -1.79
N MET A 71 13.64 4.22 -0.59
CA MET A 71 13.13 3.47 0.58
C MET A 71 11.66 3.75 0.91
N ALA A 72 11.22 5.00 0.72
CA ALA A 72 9.82 5.39 0.95
C ALA A 72 8.84 4.53 0.15
N PHE A 73 9.18 4.15 -1.08
CA PHE A 73 8.35 3.28 -1.92
C PHE A 73 8.09 1.91 -1.26
N TYR A 74 9.14 1.24 -0.80
CA TYR A 74 9.01 -0.09 -0.17
C TYR A 74 8.25 -0.03 1.15
N VAL A 75 8.49 1.01 1.96
CA VAL A 75 7.80 1.24 3.24
C VAL A 75 6.31 1.52 3.03
N GLU A 76 5.97 2.39 2.07
CA GLU A 76 4.58 2.74 1.76
C GLU A 76 3.82 1.56 1.18
N ASN A 77 4.43 0.78 0.29
CA ASN A 77 3.85 -0.45 -0.23
C ASN A 77 3.58 -1.44 0.90
N PHE A 78 4.60 -1.77 1.70
CA PHE A 78 4.46 -2.72 2.81
C PHE A 78 3.33 -2.33 3.78
N ARG A 79 3.20 -1.04 4.11
CA ARG A 79 2.15 -0.53 4.99
C ARG A 79 0.74 -0.79 4.48
N VAL A 80 0.55 -0.86 3.17
CA VAL A 80 -0.76 -1.10 2.55
C VAL A 80 -0.97 -2.56 2.23
N THR A 81 0.06 -3.26 1.75
CA THR A 81 -0.05 -4.59 1.12
C THR A 81 0.51 -5.73 1.96
N GLY A 82 1.34 -5.44 2.97
CA GLY A 82 2.13 -6.42 3.70
C GLY A 82 3.34 -6.96 2.91
N ASP A 83 3.57 -6.47 1.69
CA ASP A 83 4.72 -6.83 0.85
C ASP A 83 5.35 -5.57 0.23
N PRO A 84 6.63 -5.25 0.51
CA PRO A 84 7.25 -4.03 -0.01
C PRO A 84 7.35 -3.99 -1.55
N HIS A 85 7.23 -5.13 -2.23
CA HIS A 85 7.35 -5.24 -3.69
C HIS A 85 6.00 -5.22 -4.41
N ILE A 86 4.89 -5.24 -3.67
CA ILE A 86 3.55 -5.17 -4.26
C ILE A 86 3.06 -3.73 -4.18
N GLU A 87 2.91 -3.09 -5.34
CA GLU A 87 2.32 -1.75 -5.43
C GLU A 87 0.81 -1.82 -5.14
N PRO A 88 0.29 -0.95 -4.26
CA PRO A 88 -1.13 -0.90 -3.99
C PRO A 88 -1.90 -0.32 -5.18
N VAL A 89 -3.17 -0.69 -5.29
CA VAL A 89 -4.09 -0.15 -6.30
C VAL A 89 -4.89 1.01 -5.70
N ALA A 90 -5.00 2.09 -6.47
CA ALA A 90 -5.84 3.22 -6.11
C ALA A 90 -7.32 2.91 -6.39
N VAL A 91 -8.17 3.11 -5.38
CA VAL A 91 -9.62 2.91 -5.47
C VAL A 91 -10.36 4.18 -5.08
N ALA A 92 -11.58 4.34 -5.59
CA ALA A 92 -12.48 5.39 -5.17
C ALA A 92 -13.37 4.84 -4.05
N LYS A 93 -13.26 5.42 -2.85
CA LYS A 93 -14.08 5.07 -1.70
C LYS A 93 -15.18 6.12 -1.51
N ILE A 94 -16.42 5.72 -1.75
CA ILE A 94 -17.60 6.53 -1.55
C ILE A 94 -18.02 6.39 -0.09
N VAL A 95 -18.02 7.49 0.66
CA VAL A 95 -18.20 7.51 2.12
C VAL A 95 -19.51 8.19 2.56
N GLY A 96 -20.27 8.73 1.60
CA GLY A 96 -21.54 9.38 1.90
C GLY A 96 -22.06 10.19 0.73
N TRP A 97 -23.06 11.03 1.02
CA TRP A 97 -23.75 11.85 0.03
C TRP A 97 -24.29 13.15 0.66
N ARG A 98 -24.64 14.11 -0.19
CA ARG A 98 -25.24 15.40 0.19
C ARG A 98 -26.69 15.46 -0.29
N GLU A 99 -27.53 16.19 0.42
CA GLU A 99 -28.92 16.42 -0.01
C GLU A 99 -28.96 16.93 -1.47
N GLY A 100 -29.86 16.36 -2.28
CA GLY A 100 -29.92 16.62 -3.71
C GLY A 100 -28.97 15.78 -4.58
N ALA A 101 -28.27 14.77 -4.02
CA ALA A 101 -27.40 13.87 -4.77
C ALA A 101 -28.12 13.21 -5.97
N LYS A 102 -27.48 13.27 -7.13
CA LYS A 102 -28.02 12.79 -8.40
C LYS A 102 -27.71 11.30 -8.58
N LYS A 103 -28.52 10.46 -7.92
CA LYS A 103 -28.40 9.00 -7.93
C LYS A 103 -28.16 8.39 -9.32
N VAL A 104 -29.01 8.73 -10.30
CA VAL A 104 -28.92 8.16 -11.66
C VAL A 104 -27.59 8.53 -12.33
N CYS A 105 -27.13 9.78 -12.17
CA CYS A 105 -25.85 10.22 -12.70
C CYS A 105 -24.68 9.46 -12.05
N ALA A 106 -24.72 9.24 -10.74
CA ALA A 106 -23.70 8.46 -10.03
C ALA A 106 -23.65 7.00 -10.50
N VAL A 107 -24.80 6.36 -10.72
CA VAL A 107 -24.86 4.99 -11.25
C VAL A 107 -24.25 4.90 -12.65
N SER A 108 -24.58 5.83 -13.55
CA SER A 108 -23.99 5.88 -14.89
C SER A 108 -22.47 6.10 -14.84
N LEU A 109 -22.03 7.04 -14.00
CA LEU A 109 -20.60 7.33 -13.78
C LEU A 109 -19.85 6.08 -13.33
N LEU A 110 -20.37 5.34 -12.33
CA LEU A 110 -19.74 4.10 -11.88
C LEU A 110 -19.67 3.06 -13.02
N LYS A 111 -20.77 2.82 -13.74
CA LYS A 111 -20.81 1.87 -14.85
C LYS A 111 -19.80 2.20 -15.96
N GLU A 112 -19.62 3.48 -16.27
CA GLU A 112 -18.74 3.94 -17.35
C GLU A 112 -17.26 3.91 -16.96
N ASN A 113 -16.95 4.15 -15.67
CA ASN A 113 -15.57 4.36 -15.21
C ASN A 113 -15.01 3.17 -14.41
N THR A 114 -15.81 2.15 -14.15
CA THR A 114 -15.44 0.93 -13.39
C THR A 114 -15.86 -0.33 -14.15
N HIS A 115 -15.42 -1.50 -13.69
CA HIS A 115 -15.85 -2.78 -14.26
C HIS A 115 -17.25 -3.24 -13.81
N LEU A 116 -17.95 -2.42 -13.01
CA LEU A 116 -19.28 -2.77 -12.51
C LEU A 116 -20.34 -2.77 -13.62
N GLY A 117 -21.20 -3.79 -13.60
CA GLY A 117 -22.44 -3.80 -14.37
C GLY A 117 -23.46 -2.79 -13.82
N LEU A 118 -24.54 -2.56 -14.57
CA LEU A 118 -25.58 -1.60 -14.16
C LEU A 118 -26.22 -1.97 -12.80
N ALA A 119 -26.48 -3.25 -12.57
CA ALA A 119 -27.06 -3.72 -11.32
C ALA A 119 -26.12 -3.51 -10.13
N GLU A 120 -24.83 -3.80 -10.29
CA GLU A 120 -23.81 -3.64 -9.26
C GLU A 120 -23.50 -2.17 -8.96
N ALA A 121 -23.45 -1.34 -10.00
CA ALA A 121 -23.30 0.11 -9.85
C ALA A 121 -24.49 0.72 -9.09
N LYS A 122 -25.72 0.27 -9.41
CA LYS A 122 -26.92 0.69 -8.69
C LYS A 122 -26.88 0.24 -7.23
N ALA A 123 -26.57 -1.03 -6.97
CA ALA A 123 -26.50 -1.57 -5.62
C ALA A 123 -25.44 -0.83 -4.77
N SER A 124 -24.30 -0.49 -5.36
CA SER A 124 -23.25 0.32 -4.73
C SER A 124 -23.78 1.70 -4.29
N ILE A 125 -24.47 2.42 -5.17
CA ILE A 125 -25.02 3.74 -4.83
C ILE A 125 -26.15 3.64 -3.81
N ASP A 126 -27.01 2.62 -3.91
CA ASP A 126 -28.07 2.37 -2.93
C ASP A 126 -27.49 2.14 -1.54
N ALA A 127 -26.46 1.31 -1.41
CA ALA A 127 -25.76 1.07 -0.15
C ALA A 127 -25.19 2.37 0.45
N VAL A 128 -24.62 3.25 -0.39
CA VAL A 128 -24.13 4.56 0.07
C VAL A 128 -25.26 5.47 0.56
N LEU A 129 -26.41 5.45 -0.10
CA LEU A 129 -27.58 6.21 0.35
C LEU A 129 -28.12 5.68 1.69
N GLU A 130 -27.95 4.39 1.96
CA GLU A 130 -28.25 3.72 3.23
C GLU A 130 -27.17 3.91 4.30
N GLY A 131 -26.13 4.71 4.02
CA GLY A 131 -25.06 5.05 4.97
C GLY A 131 -23.90 4.07 5.02
N GLN A 132 -23.82 3.12 4.07
CA GLN A 132 -22.65 2.24 3.93
C GLN A 132 -21.53 2.93 3.15
N GLU A 133 -20.30 2.53 3.40
CA GLU A 133 -19.16 2.93 2.57
C GLU A 133 -18.93 1.89 1.48
N VAL A 134 -18.66 2.34 0.25
CA VAL A 134 -18.41 1.44 -0.89
C VAL A 134 -17.11 1.82 -1.59
N GLU A 135 -16.29 0.82 -1.87
CA GLU A 135 -15.08 0.96 -2.66
C GLU A 135 -15.30 0.44 -4.08
N VAL A 136 -14.89 1.23 -5.06
CA VAL A 136 -14.95 0.86 -6.47
C VAL A 136 -13.57 0.94 -7.11
N LEU A 137 -13.24 -0.09 -7.91
CA LEU A 137 -12.01 -0.13 -8.67
C LEU A 137 -12.23 0.56 -10.02
N PRO A 138 -11.40 1.56 -10.39
CA PRO A 138 -11.43 2.16 -11.71
C PRO A 138 -11.10 1.12 -12.79
N ARG A 139 -11.54 1.38 -14.03
CA ARG A 139 -10.94 0.74 -15.20
C ARG A 139 -9.49 1.21 -15.38
N GLU A 140 -8.71 0.45 -16.11
CA GLU A 140 -7.27 0.66 -16.34
C GLU A 140 -6.96 2.07 -16.86
N GLU A 141 -7.81 2.59 -17.74
CA GLU A 141 -7.67 3.90 -18.38
C GLU A 141 -8.08 5.08 -17.46
N VAL A 142 -8.69 4.79 -16.31
CA VAL A 142 -9.35 5.78 -15.46
C VAL A 142 -8.64 5.92 -14.12
N ARG A 143 -8.36 7.16 -13.71
CA ARG A 143 -7.76 7.41 -12.39
C ARG A 143 -8.85 7.45 -11.32
N ALA A 144 -8.62 6.81 -10.17
CA ALA A 144 -9.54 6.81 -9.02
C ALA A 144 -9.92 8.24 -8.57
N ARG A 145 -8.97 9.18 -8.64
CA ARG A 145 -9.21 10.59 -8.30
C ARG A 145 -10.25 11.26 -9.22
N ASP A 146 -10.30 10.86 -10.49
CA ASP A 146 -11.21 11.46 -11.47
C ASP A 146 -12.64 10.95 -11.22
N ILE A 147 -12.78 9.69 -10.80
CA ILE A 147 -14.05 9.14 -10.30
C ILE A 147 -14.51 9.91 -9.06
N CYS A 148 -13.61 10.15 -8.10
CA CYS A 148 -13.95 10.89 -6.88
C CYS A 148 -14.43 12.32 -7.17
N ALA A 149 -13.74 13.03 -8.07
CA ALA A 149 -14.12 14.39 -8.46
C ALA A 149 -15.50 14.43 -9.14
N LYS A 150 -15.76 13.54 -10.10
CA LYS A 150 -17.06 13.46 -10.77
C LYS A 150 -18.19 13.06 -9.82
N LEU A 151 -17.91 12.20 -8.83
CA LEU A 151 -18.88 11.83 -7.80
C LEU A 151 -19.24 13.03 -6.91
N ASP A 152 -18.27 13.87 -6.58
CA ASP A 152 -18.48 15.09 -5.81
C ASP A 152 -19.41 16.08 -6.53
N GLU A 153 -19.24 16.25 -7.85
CA GLU A 153 -20.09 17.08 -8.71
C GLU A 153 -21.57 16.62 -8.74
N VAL A 154 -21.81 15.32 -8.56
CA VAL A 154 -23.16 14.75 -8.49
C VAL A 154 -23.68 14.56 -7.07
N GLY A 155 -22.98 15.10 -6.07
CA GLY A 155 -23.41 15.15 -4.67
C GLY A 155 -23.01 13.94 -3.82
N PHE A 156 -22.05 13.12 -4.27
CA PHE A 156 -21.51 11.99 -3.51
C PHE A 156 -20.13 12.32 -2.94
N LEU A 157 -19.92 12.02 -1.65
CA LEU A 157 -18.65 12.21 -0.99
C LEU A 157 -17.76 11.00 -1.28
N ALA A 158 -16.67 11.22 -2.00
CA ALA A 158 -15.71 10.18 -2.33
C ALA A 158 -14.28 10.63 -2.02
N LYS A 159 -13.44 9.68 -1.61
CA LYS A 159 -12.01 9.88 -1.40
C LYS A 159 -11.22 8.76 -2.05
N MET A 160 -10.04 9.08 -2.55
CA MET A 160 -9.11 8.07 -3.05
C MET A 160 -8.47 7.36 -1.87
N THR A 161 -8.45 6.03 -1.91
CA THR A 161 -7.70 5.20 -0.97
C THR A 161 -6.80 4.24 -1.75
N LEU A 162 -5.76 3.74 -1.07
CA LEU A 162 -4.89 2.69 -1.59
C LEU A 162 -5.24 1.38 -0.89
N ARG A 163 -5.20 0.27 -1.63
CA ARG A 163 -5.42 -1.06 -1.07
C ARG A 163 -4.52 -2.11 -1.74
N PRO A 164 -4.36 -3.31 -1.16
CA PRO A 164 -3.69 -4.41 -1.85
C PRO A 164 -4.38 -4.76 -3.19
N PRO A 165 -3.60 -5.09 -4.24
CA PRO A 165 -4.17 -5.74 -5.41
C PRO A 165 -4.82 -7.08 -5.01
N ARG A 166 -5.95 -7.43 -5.64
CA ARG A 166 -6.64 -8.71 -5.43
C ARG A 166 -6.10 -9.78 -6.35
#